data_AF-A0A947CX10-F1
#
_entry.id   AF-A0A947CX10-F1
#
_cell.length_a   1.000
_cell.length_b   1.000
_cell.length_c   1.000
_cell.angle_alpha   90.00
_cell.angle_beta   90.00
_cell.angle_gamma   90.00
#
_symmetry.space_group_name_H-M   'P 1'
#
loop_
_entity.id
_entity.type
_entity.pdbx_description
1 polymer ?
#
loop_
_entity_poly.entity_id
_entity_poly.type
_entity_poly.pdbx_seq_one_letter_code
_entity_poly.pdbx_strand_id
1 'polypeptide(L)'
;MVKAMAIGYLSKVSAGNVNAAHTEGNVVVAKKVTLPDGSALPYISGQAIRRMFRDRLADLGFPLSEPFAKVDGQEVTPPGRPWEFIDEDLFGYLDASGSKRRTSPVRVSAAIGLYPYQGDRDLGTRSFEKFNQSMDAGGNMFETEVYTNVFRGSVLIELDRVGVFTARELGEKSEAGSRTLDSVEREKRLHALLDALGLLWGGGRSARMLADLSPKFVALTFLSVKHPVFLEALMARYENGAITLDLDPLKAALDRFKPYQVKTFFGMDAGFLANEEDVKRALGAYGEVGEVHEAIRRAKDEVTALWCGPSA
;
A
#
# COMPACT_ATOMS: atom_id res chain seq x y z
N MET A 1 -10.12 -23.62 -5.62
CA MET A 1 -8.94 -22.96 -6.21
C MET A 1 -8.85 -21.56 -5.64
N VAL A 2 -7.67 -21.18 -5.14
CA VAL A 2 -7.39 -19.82 -4.64
C VAL A 2 -7.33 -18.86 -5.82
N LYS A 3 -8.02 -17.71 -5.74
CA LYS A 3 -8.06 -16.68 -6.79
C LYS A 3 -7.41 -15.37 -6.38
N ALA A 4 -7.46 -15.03 -5.09
CA ALA A 4 -6.96 -13.76 -4.61
C ALA A 4 -6.38 -13.83 -3.20
N MET A 5 -5.56 -12.84 -2.89
CA MET A 5 -5.16 -12.52 -1.52
C MET A 5 -5.64 -11.09 -1.22
N ALA A 6 -6.42 -10.94 -0.17
CA ALA A 6 -6.79 -9.65 0.39
C ALA A 6 -5.92 -9.36 1.61
N ILE A 7 -5.37 -8.17 1.67
CA ILE A 7 -4.49 -7.70 2.74
C ILE A 7 -5.12 -6.43 3.31
N GLY A 8 -5.31 -6.38 4.61
CA GLY A 8 -5.60 -5.16 5.36
C GLY A 8 -4.42 -4.87 6.27
N TYR A 9 -4.05 -3.60 6.41
CA TYR A 9 -2.94 -3.23 7.29
C TYR A 9 -3.20 -1.91 8.02
N LEU A 10 -2.54 -1.75 9.16
CA LEU A 10 -2.42 -0.49 9.90
C LEU A 10 -0.96 -0.06 9.91
N SER A 11 -0.69 1.19 9.55
CA SER A 11 0.65 1.81 9.64
C SER A 11 0.58 3.04 10.53
N LYS A 12 1.63 3.33 11.30
CA LYS A 12 1.68 4.48 12.21
C LYS A 12 2.59 5.57 11.65
N VAL A 13 2.08 6.79 11.56
CA VAL A 13 2.88 8.00 11.28
C VAL A 13 2.92 8.83 12.55
N SER A 14 4.11 9.01 13.13
CA SER A 14 4.29 9.76 14.38
C SER A 14 4.35 11.27 14.18
N ALA A 15 4.89 11.74 13.05
CA ALA A 15 4.87 13.15 12.68
C ALA A 15 5.18 13.25 11.19
N GLY A 16 4.24 13.73 10.38
CA GLY A 16 4.56 13.96 8.97
C GLY A 16 3.43 14.48 8.11
N ASN A 17 3.79 14.72 6.85
CA ASN A 17 2.90 15.03 5.74
C ASN A 17 3.28 14.16 4.54
N VAL A 18 2.89 12.89 4.62
CA VAL A 18 3.33 11.85 3.67
C VAL A 18 2.84 12.14 2.25
N ASN A 19 1.64 12.71 2.11
CA ASN A 19 1.08 13.09 0.82
C ASN A 19 0.41 14.46 0.90
N ALA A 20 1.13 15.49 0.47
CA ALA A 20 0.63 16.86 0.44
C ALA A 20 -0.39 17.09 -0.69
N ALA A 21 -1.32 18.01 -0.45
CA ALA A 21 -2.25 18.59 -1.41
C ALA A 21 -1.61 19.79 -2.11
N HIS A 22 -2.42 20.58 -2.82
CA HIS A 22 -1.97 21.87 -3.33
C HIS A 22 -1.59 22.81 -2.17
N THR A 23 -0.53 23.59 -2.38
CA THR A 23 -0.09 24.61 -1.42
C THR A 23 -1.09 25.76 -1.37
N GLU A 24 -1.40 26.24 -0.17
CA GLU A 24 -2.24 27.42 0.07
C GLU A 24 -1.35 28.55 0.60
N GLY A 25 -1.02 29.51 -0.26
CA GLY A 25 -0.04 30.56 0.06
C GLY A 25 1.33 29.95 0.40
N ASN A 26 1.79 30.15 1.64
CA ASN A 26 3.04 29.57 2.16
C ASN A 26 2.83 28.29 2.98
N VAL A 27 1.60 27.75 3.00
CA VAL A 27 1.23 26.55 3.77
C VAL A 27 1.17 25.35 2.85
N VAL A 28 1.93 24.33 3.20
CA VAL A 28 1.88 23.03 2.53
C VAL A 28 0.83 22.19 3.22
N VAL A 29 -0.29 22.03 2.55
CA VAL A 29 -1.50 21.39 3.10
C VAL A 29 -1.38 19.87 2.99
N ALA A 30 -1.79 19.14 4.02
CA ALA A 30 -1.90 17.69 3.98
C ALA A 30 -3.13 17.28 3.15
N LYS A 31 -3.05 16.19 2.38
CA LYS A 31 -4.26 15.62 1.76
C LYS A 31 -5.20 15.11 2.84
N LYS A 32 -6.46 15.57 2.78
CA LYS A 32 -7.51 15.29 3.75
C LYS A 32 -8.83 14.98 3.02
N VAL A 33 -9.70 14.18 3.63
CA VAL A 33 -11.07 13.93 3.19
C VAL A 33 -12.05 14.37 4.28
N THR A 34 -13.08 15.13 3.90
CA THR A 34 -14.09 15.65 4.84
C THR A 34 -15.18 14.62 5.08
N LEU A 35 -15.49 14.36 6.35
CA LEU A 35 -16.58 13.50 6.79
C LEU A 35 -17.92 14.25 6.83
N PRO A 36 -19.07 13.54 6.88
CA PRO A 36 -20.39 14.18 6.97
C PRO A 36 -20.58 15.12 8.17
N ASP A 37 -19.83 14.91 9.26
CA ASP A 37 -19.86 15.76 10.46
C ASP A 37 -18.97 17.02 10.34
N GLY A 38 -18.31 17.21 9.19
CA GLY A 38 -17.41 18.34 8.92
C GLY A 38 -15.97 18.14 9.40
N SER A 39 -15.67 17.07 10.14
CA SER A 39 -14.29 16.73 10.49
C SER A 39 -13.52 16.23 9.27
N ALA A 40 -12.18 16.27 9.31
CA ALA A 40 -11.34 15.88 8.18
C ALA A 40 -10.32 14.82 8.59
N LEU A 41 -10.21 13.74 7.82
CA LEU A 41 -9.21 12.70 8.01
C LEU A 41 -8.05 12.89 7.03
N PRO A 42 -6.78 12.86 7.47
CA PRO A 42 -5.66 12.84 6.55
C PRO A 42 -5.67 11.54 5.75
N TYR A 43 -5.23 11.57 4.50
CA TYR A 43 -5.10 10.36 3.68
C TYR A 43 -3.87 10.36 2.77
N ILE A 44 -3.39 9.16 2.46
CA ILE A 44 -2.33 8.91 1.49
C ILE A 44 -2.99 8.30 0.25
N SER A 45 -2.86 8.95 -0.90
CA SER A 45 -3.53 8.50 -2.12
C SER A 45 -3.02 7.13 -2.59
N GLY A 46 -3.88 6.35 -3.24
CA GLY A 46 -3.48 5.07 -3.84
C GLY A 46 -2.36 5.22 -4.89
N GLN A 47 -2.26 6.39 -5.55
CA GLN A 47 -1.14 6.71 -6.45
C GLN A 47 0.20 6.80 -5.69
N ALA A 48 0.22 7.46 -4.52
CA ALA A 48 1.41 7.54 -3.68
C ALA A 48 1.80 6.16 -3.14
N ILE A 49 0.83 5.37 -2.66
CA ILE A 49 1.09 3.98 -2.20
C ILE A 49 1.67 3.12 -3.33
N ARG A 50 1.11 3.20 -4.55
CA ARG A 50 1.65 2.46 -5.72
C ARG A 50 3.06 2.91 -6.08
N ARG A 51 3.37 4.21 -5.96
CA ARG A 51 4.74 4.70 -6.15
C ARG A 51 5.68 4.10 -5.10
N MET A 52 5.31 4.13 -3.82
CA MET A 52 6.12 3.53 -2.74
C MET A 52 6.38 2.04 -2.97
N PHE A 53 5.37 1.28 -3.40
CA PHE A 53 5.58 -0.12 -3.79
C PHE A 53 6.59 -0.27 -4.94
N ARG A 54 6.48 0.54 -6.00
CA ARG A 54 7.44 0.51 -7.11
C ARG A 54 8.85 0.84 -6.64
N ASP A 55 9.01 1.87 -5.81
CA ASP A 55 10.31 2.26 -5.25
C ASP A 55 10.90 1.10 -4.42
N ARG A 56 10.08 0.38 -3.65
CA ARG A 56 10.52 -0.82 -2.92
C ARG A 56 10.88 -1.99 -3.83
N LEU A 57 10.16 -2.20 -4.93
CA LEU A 57 10.55 -3.20 -5.92
C LEU A 57 11.90 -2.86 -6.58
N ALA A 58 12.15 -1.58 -6.86
CA ALA A 58 13.46 -1.14 -7.37
C ALA A 58 14.58 -1.36 -6.34
N ASP A 59 14.35 -1.03 -5.06
CA ASP A 59 15.32 -1.29 -3.99
C ASP A 59 15.63 -2.80 -3.83
N LEU A 60 14.64 -3.66 -4.07
CA LEU A 60 14.79 -5.11 -4.12
C LEU A 60 15.46 -5.62 -5.41
N GLY A 61 15.91 -4.72 -6.29
CA GLY A 61 16.66 -5.04 -7.51
C GLY A 61 15.81 -5.42 -8.72
N PHE A 62 14.50 -5.19 -8.70
CA PHE A 62 13.65 -5.48 -9.85
C PHE A 62 13.69 -4.37 -10.90
N PRO A 63 13.75 -4.72 -12.20
CA PRO A 63 13.66 -3.74 -13.27
C PRO A 63 12.25 -3.16 -13.36
N LEU A 64 12.15 -1.83 -13.36
CA LEU A 64 10.90 -1.10 -13.57
C LEU A 64 10.81 -0.57 -15.00
N SER A 65 9.58 -0.34 -15.47
CA SER A 65 9.35 0.14 -16.85
C SER A 65 9.64 1.63 -17.04
N GLU A 66 9.60 2.45 -15.98
CA GLU A 66 9.70 3.91 -16.04
C GLU A 66 10.92 4.44 -16.81
N PRO A 67 12.16 3.92 -16.63
CA PRO A 67 13.33 4.36 -17.39
C PRO A 67 13.25 4.08 -18.90
N PHE A 68 12.33 3.19 -19.32
CA PHE A 68 12.11 2.79 -20.71
C PHE A 68 10.84 3.41 -21.31
N ALA A 69 10.16 4.27 -20.57
CA ALA A 69 8.99 4.98 -21.07
C ALA A 69 9.39 6.04 -22.10
N LYS A 70 8.53 6.24 -23.10
CA LYS A 70 8.66 7.35 -24.05
C LYS A 70 8.02 8.59 -23.45
N VAL A 71 8.72 9.71 -23.53
CA VAL A 71 8.22 11.01 -23.05
C VAL A 71 8.08 11.94 -24.26
N ASP A 72 6.86 12.43 -24.49
CA ASP A 72 6.56 13.44 -25.50
C ASP A 72 5.74 14.57 -24.86
N GLY A 73 6.37 15.72 -24.65
CA GLY A 73 5.78 16.82 -23.88
C GLY A 73 5.39 16.39 -22.46
N GLN A 74 4.08 16.37 -22.16
CA GLN A 74 3.53 15.94 -20.87
C GLN A 74 3.06 14.48 -20.86
N GLU A 75 3.12 13.80 -22.01
CA GLU A 75 2.67 12.43 -22.16
C GLU A 75 3.83 11.46 -21.84
N VAL A 76 3.53 10.47 -20.98
CA VAL A 76 4.46 9.39 -20.65
C VAL A 76 3.82 8.07 -21.08
N THR A 77 4.37 7.47 -22.13
CA THR A 77 3.89 6.20 -22.68
C THR A 77 4.79 5.04 -22.23
N PRO A 78 4.26 4.10 -21.43
CA PRO A 78 5.03 2.96 -20.95
C PRO A 78 5.34 1.95 -22.07
N PRO A 79 6.39 1.13 -21.94
CA PRO A 79 6.77 0.16 -22.98
C PRO A 79 5.73 -0.94 -23.24
N GLY A 80 4.87 -1.29 -22.26
CA GLY A 80 3.86 -2.33 -22.43
C GLY A 80 4.45 -3.72 -22.64
N ARG A 81 5.49 -4.04 -21.85
CA ARG A 81 6.21 -5.30 -21.77
C ARG A 81 6.08 -5.92 -20.36
N PRO A 82 4.87 -6.30 -19.91
CA PRO A 82 4.66 -6.79 -18.54
C PRO A 82 5.35 -8.14 -18.25
N TRP A 83 5.80 -8.87 -19.27
CA TRP A 83 6.63 -10.05 -19.08
C TRP A 83 8.07 -9.70 -18.64
N GLU A 84 8.54 -8.49 -18.89
CA GLU A 84 9.88 -8.00 -18.57
C GLU A 84 9.85 -7.13 -17.30
N PHE A 85 8.85 -6.26 -17.19
CA PHE A 85 8.74 -5.31 -16.07
C PHE A 85 7.68 -5.74 -15.06
N ILE A 86 8.11 -5.95 -13.83
CA ILE A 86 7.24 -6.39 -12.73
C ILE A 86 6.15 -5.37 -12.43
N ASP A 87 6.45 -4.08 -12.52
CA ASP A 87 5.49 -3.03 -12.20
C ASP A 87 4.37 -2.93 -13.24
N GLU A 88 4.65 -3.19 -14.51
CA GLU A 88 3.60 -3.29 -15.52
C GLU A 88 2.72 -4.54 -15.36
N ASP A 89 3.27 -5.66 -14.88
CA ASP A 89 2.45 -6.83 -14.55
C ASP A 89 1.56 -6.57 -13.34
N LEU A 90 2.15 -6.15 -12.22
CA LEU A 90 1.45 -5.98 -10.94
C LEU A 90 0.52 -4.77 -10.93
N PHE A 91 1.00 -3.64 -11.47
CA PHE A 91 0.31 -2.36 -11.44
C PHE A 91 -0.40 -2.05 -12.75
N GLY A 92 -0.14 -2.78 -13.83
CA GLY A 92 -0.77 -2.51 -15.11
C GLY A 92 -0.22 -1.25 -15.79
N TYR A 93 -0.71 -1.02 -16.99
CA TYR A 93 -0.30 0.08 -17.86
C TYR A 93 -1.44 0.44 -18.81
N LEU A 94 -1.34 1.64 -19.37
CA LEU A 94 -2.20 2.12 -20.44
C LEU A 94 -1.30 2.74 -21.49
N ASP A 95 -1.33 2.19 -22.70
CA ASP A 95 -0.77 2.84 -23.88
C ASP A 95 -1.69 4.02 -24.27
N ALA A 96 -1.11 5.17 -24.57
CA ALA A 96 -1.84 6.38 -24.95
C ALA A 96 -2.68 6.20 -26.23
N SER A 97 -2.26 5.32 -27.14
CA SER A 97 -3.06 4.95 -28.31
C SER A 97 -4.30 4.10 -27.97
N GLY A 98 -4.38 3.57 -26.74
CA GLY A 98 -5.41 2.65 -26.29
C GLY A 98 -5.25 1.21 -26.81
N SER A 99 -4.24 0.93 -27.62
CA SER A 99 -4.04 -0.38 -28.26
C SER A 99 -3.67 -1.48 -27.27
N LYS A 100 -2.94 -1.13 -26.21
CA LYS A 100 -2.54 -2.04 -25.13
C LYS A 100 -2.98 -1.49 -23.78
N ARG A 101 -3.69 -2.30 -23.01
CA ARG A 101 -4.15 -1.91 -21.66
C ARG A 101 -4.22 -3.12 -20.75
N ARG A 102 -3.54 -3.02 -19.61
CA ARG A 102 -3.64 -3.99 -18.51
C ARG A 102 -4.23 -3.31 -17.28
N THR A 103 -5.38 -3.83 -16.84
CA THR A 103 -5.92 -3.43 -15.54
C THR A 103 -5.12 -4.11 -14.45
N SER A 104 -4.56 -3.33 -13.54
CA SER A 104 -3.81 -3.75 -12.36
C SER A 104 -4.39 -5.00 -11.66
N PRO A 105 -3.70 -6.15 -11.64
CA PRO A 105 -4.07 -7.29 -10.79
C PRO A 105 -3.83 -7.00 -9.30
N VAL A 106 -2.92 -6.08 -8.96
CA VAL A 106 -2.71 -5.58 -7.60
C VAL A 106 -3.42 -4.24 -7.43
N ARG A 107 -4.52 -4.23 -6.70
CA ARG A 107 -5.25 -3.00 -6.36
C ARG A 107 -4.89 -2.56 -4.95
N VAL A 108 -4.66 -1.28 -4.77
CA VAL A 108 -4.44 -0.68 -3.45
C VAL A 108 -5.54 0.34 -3.18
N SER A 109 -5.98 0.45 -1.93
CA SER A 109 -6.80 1.57 -1.49
C SER A 109 -5.95 2.82 -1.29
N ALA A 110 -6.62 3.97 -1.12
CA ALA A 110 -5.99 5.04 -0.35
C ALA A 110 -5.78 4.54 1.10
N ALA A 111 -4.71 4.99 1.75
CA ALA A 111 -4.54 4.77 3.18
C ALA A 111 -5.20 5.94 3.92
N ILE A 112 -6.21 5.67 4.74
CA ILE A 112 -7.01 6.69 5.43
C ILE A 112 -6.61 6.73 6.89
N GLY A 113 -6.35 7.92 7.43
CA GLY A 113 -6.12 8.12 8.86
C GLY A 113 -7.36 7.78 9.67
N LEU A 114 -7.19 7.15 10.83
CA LEU A 114 -8.28 6.77 11.73
C LEU A 114 -8.76 7.93 12.61
N TYR A 115 -7.94 8.98 12.76
CA TYR A 115 -8.24 10.10 13.66
C TYR A 115 -8.38 11.42 12.89
N PRO A 116 -9.30 12.32 13.29
CA PRO A 116 -9.41 13.66 12.72
C PRO A 116 -8.11 14.45 12.80
N TYR A 117 -7.80 15.19 11.73
CA TYR A 117 -6.71 16.17 11.71
C TYR A 117 -6.98 17.29 12.73
N GLN A 118 -5.99 17.60 13.55
CA GLN A 118 -6.12 18.53 14.69
C GLN A 118 -5.61 19.96 14.38
N GLY A 119 -5.14 20.23 13.16
CA GLY A 119 -4.65 21.57 12.79
C GLY A 119 -3.16 21.81 13.03
N ASP A 120 -2.38 20.77 13.36
CA ASP A 120 -0.95 20.92 13.66
C ASP A 120 -0.15 21.41 12.43
N ARG A 121 0.81 22.31 12.67
CA ARG A 121 1.69 22.91 11.65
C ARG A 121 3.14 22.97 12.14
N ASP A 122 4.05 22.58 11.25
CA ASP A 122 5.50 22.75 11.35
C ASP A 122 5.91 24.07 10.68
N LEU A 123 6.45 25.02 11.45
CA LEU A 123 6.94 26.31 10.96
C LEU A 123 8.42 26.20 10.56
N GLY A 124 8.70 26.43 9.29
CA GLY A 124 10.05 26.50 8.74
C GLY A 124 10.43 27.92 8.32
N THR A 125 11.73 28.20 8.32
CA THR A 125 12.28 29.48 7.86
C THR A 125 13.40 29.26 6.85
N ARG A 126 13.40 30.04 5.77
CA ARG A 126 14.55 30.16 4.84
C ARG A 126 15.33 31.43 5.20
N SER A 127 16.39 31.28 6.00
CA SER A 127 17.22 32.40 6.46
C SER A 127 17.93 33.09 5.29
N PHE A 128 17.96 34.44 5.31
CA PHE A 128 18.69 35.25 4.34
C PHE A 128 20.15 35.53 4.73
N GLU A 129 20.60 35.06 5.90
CA GLU A 129 21.94 35.31 6.45
C GLU A 129 23.07 34.90 5.51
N LYS A 130 22.91 33.79 4.76
CA LYS A 130 23.89 33.31 3.78
C LYS A 130 23.87 34.05 2.44
N PHE A 131 23.02 35.06 2.29
CA PHE A 131 22.87 35.87 1.08
C PHE A 131 23.35 37.33 1.29
N ASN A 132 24.31 37.55 2.19
CA ASN A 132 24.87 38.87 2.54
C ASN A 132 23.84 39.89 3.04
N GLN A 133 22.75 39.42 3.68
CA GLN A 133 21.78 40.28 4.36
C GLN A 133 22.00 40.25 5.88
N SER A 134 21.64 41.33 6.59
CA SER A 134 21.71 41.36 8.06
C SER A 134 20.76 40.31 8.67
N MET A 135 21.05 39.84 9.88
CA MET A 135 20.17 38.89 10.59
C MET A 135 18.74 39.45 10.74
N ASP A 136 18.62 40.78 10.86
CA ASP A 136 17.39 41.56 10.96
C ASP A 136 16.58 41.61 9.65
N ALA A 137 17.17 41.25 8.50
CA ALA A 137 16.42 41.02 7.26
C ALA A 137 15.53 39.76 7.31
N GLY A 138 15.78 38.88 8.29
CA GLY A 138 14.95 37.72 8.59
C GLY A 138 15.05 36.60 7.56
N GLY A 139 13.91 35.99 7.25
CA GLY A 139 13.81 34.90 6.30
C GLY A 139 12.36 34.60 5.90
N ASN A 140 12.18 33.95 4.75
CA ASN A 140 10.86 33.55 4.31
C ASN A 140 10.33 32.40 5.17
N MET A 141 9.23 32.65 5.87
CA MET A 141 8.51 31.63 6.64
C MET A 141 7.61 30.80 5.73
N PHE A 142 7.55 29.50 6.01
CA PHE A 142 6.60 28.59 5.39
C PHE A 142 6.09 27.61 6.43
N GLU A 143 4.88 27.12 6.25
CA GLU A 143 4.28 26.13 7.15
C GLU A 143 4.08 24.82 6.41
N THR A 144 4.17 23.70 7.13
CA THR A 144 3.74 22.39 6.63
C THR A 144 2.74 21.83 7.63
N GLU A 145 1.52 21.56 7.20
CA GLU A 145 0.59 20.81 8.05
C GLU A 145 1.18 19.43 8.33
N VAL A 146 1.14 19.00 9.60
CA VAL A 146 1.68 17.72 10.04
C VAL A 146 0.63 16.96 10.85
N TYR A 147 0.75 15.65 10.94
CA TYR A 147 -0.15 14.84 11.76
C TYR A 147 0.59 13.69 12.45
N THR A 148 0.03 13.28 13.59
CA THR A 148 0.19 11.93 14.12
C THR A 148 -1.06 11.14 13.76
N ASN A 149 -0.94 9.95 13.18
CA ASN A 149 -2.11 9.12 12.88
C ASN A 149 -1.77 7.64 12.70
N VAL A 150 -2.79 6.80 12.81
CA VAL A 150 -2.77 5.42 12.33
C VAL A 150 -3.54 5.38 11.03
N PHE A 151 -2.90 4.90 9.96
CA PHE A 151 -3.49 4.78 8.64
C PHE A 151 -3.93 3.34 8.40
N ARG A 152 -5.20 3.16 8.04
CA ARG A 152 -5.70 1.89 7.51
C ARG A 152 -5.55 1.86 6.00
N GLY A 153 -5.02 0.75 5.47
CA GLY A 153 -4.91 0.51 4.03
C GLY A 153 -5.32 -0.91 3.67
N SER A 154 -5.56 -1.14 2.38
CA SER A 154 -5.90 -2.47 1.85
C SER A 154 -5.27 -2.72 0.50
N VAL A 155 -4.86 -3.97 0.27
CA VAL A 155 -4.34 -4.46 -1.01
C VAL A 155 -5.14 -5.70 -1.42
N LEU A 156 -5.61 -5.73 -2.67
CA LEU A 156 -6.21 -6.92 -3.27
C LEU A 156 -5.31 -7.38 -4.41
N ILE A 157 -4.84 -8.62 -4.32
CA ILE A 157 -3.98 -9.26 -5.31
C ILE A 157 -4.79 -10.36 -6.00
N GLU A 158 -5.03 -10.22 -7.30
CA GLU A 158 -5.59 -11.28 -8.15
C GLU A 158 -4.48 -12.28 -8.53
N LEU A 159 -4.29 -13.30 -7.69
CA LEU A 159 -3.22 -14.30 -7.82
C LEU A 159 -3.26 -15.06 -9.16
N ASP A 160 -4.47 -15.30 -9.67
CA ASP A 160 -4.69 -15.96 -10.95
C ASP A 160 -4.35 -15.09 -12.18
N ARG A 161 -4.16 -13.77 -12.00
CA ARG A 161 -3.82 -12.84 -13.09
C ARG A 161 -2.35 -12.41 -13.12
N VAL A 162 -1.64 -12.49 -12.00
CA VAL A 162 -0.20 -12.13 -11.95
C VAL A 162 0.59 -13.06 -12.87
N GLY A 163 1.35 -12.48 -13.78
CA GLY A 163 2.10 -13.18 -14.83
C GLY A 163 1.26 -13.84 -15.93
N VAL A 164 -0.04 -13.54 -16.00
CA VAL A 164 -0.95 -14.01 -17.07
C VAL A 164 -1.41 -12.81 -17.89
N PHE A 165 -1.11 -12.83 -19.18
CA PHE A 165 -1.33 -11.74 -20.13
C PHE A 165 -2.23 -12.20 -21.28
N THR A 166 -3.38 -11.56 -21.41
CA THR A 166 -4.30 -11.79 -22.53
C THR A 166 -3.76 -11.20 -23.83
N ALA A 167 -4.21 -11.69 -24.98
CA ALA A 167 -3.85 -11.14 -26.28
C ALA A 167 -4.10 -9.62 -26.35
N ARG A 168 -5.26 -9.17 -25.85
CA ARG A 168 -5.62 -7.75 -25.79
C ARG A 168 -4.65 -6.91 -24.95
N GLU A 169 -4.19 -7.43 -23.81
CA GLU A 169 -3.22 -6.71 -22.98
C GLU A 169 -1.89 -6.51 -23.72
N LEU A 170 -1.53 -7.44 -24.59
CA LEU A 170 -0.29 -7.43 -25.37
C LEU A 170 -0.41 -6.66 -26.70
N GLY A 171 -1.63 -6.27 -27.11
CA GLY A 171 -1.94 -5.64 -28.39
C GLY A 171 -2.07 -6.63 -29.55
N GLU A 172 -2.25 -7.91 -29.23
CA GLU A 172 -2.39 -8.99 -30.21
C GLU A 172 -3.86 -9.17 -30.64
N LYS A 173 -4.06 -9.51 -31.91
CA LYS A 173 -5.41 -9.68 -32.49
C LYS A 173 -6.01 -11.08 -32.27
N SER A 174 -5.21 -12.06 -31.86
CA SER A 174 -5.64 -13.45 -31.69
C SER A 174 -5.23 -14.00 -30.32
N GLU A 175 -6.05 -14.89 -29.76
CA GLU A 175 -5.80 -15.51 -28.44
C GLU A 175 -4.51 -16.35 -28.40
N ALA A 176 -3.99 -16.79 -29.55
CA ALA A 176 -2.68 -17.43 -29.65
C ALA A 176 -1.52 -16.50 -29.23
N GLY A 177 -1.76 -15.19 -29.20
CA GLY A 177 -0.83 -14.19 -28.70
C GLY A 177 -0.84 -14.00 -27.18
N SER A 178 -1.68 -14.74 -26.43
CA SER A 178 -1.64 -14.71 -24.97
C SER A 178 -0.31 -15.28 -24.44
N ARG A 179 0.13 -14.78 -23.28
CA ARG A 179 1.40 -15.19 -22.66
C ARG A 179 1.20 -15.44 -21.18
N THR A 180 1.76 -16.54 -20.69
CA THR A 180 1.82 -16.86 -19.26
C THR A 180 3.27 -17.07 -18.86
N LEU A 181 3.70 -16.43 -17.79
CA LEU A 181 5.00 -16.68 -17.16
C LEU A 181 4.97 -18.02 -16.41
N ASP A 182 6.12 -18.66 -16.29
CA ASP A 182 6.23 -19.88 -15.48
C ASP A 182 5.92 -19.60 -14.00
N SER A 183 5.68 -20.68 -13.24
CA SER A 183 5.35 -20.55 -11.82
C SER A 183 6.46 -19.90 -10.99
N VAL A 184 7.73 -20.09 -11.37
CA VAL A 184 8.89 -19.56 -10.65
C VAL A 184 8.92 -18.03 -10.73
N GLU A 185 8.71 -17.48 -11.92
CA GLU A 185 8.68 -16.03 -12.12
C GLU A 185 7.43 -15.40 -11.47
N ARG A 186 6.27 -16.09 -11.52
CA ARG A 186 5.05 -15.63 -10.84
C ARG A 186 5.21 -15.59 -9.32
N GLU A 187 5.83 -16.62 -8.75
CA GLU A 187 6.19 -16.69 -7.33
C GLU A 187 7.12 -15.56 -6.95
N LYS A 188 8.22 -15.39 -7.69
CA LYS A 188 9.20 -14.33 -7.47
C LYS A 188 8.55 -12.94 -7.42
N ARG A 189 7.60 -12.66 -8.31
CA ARG A 189 6.88 -11.36 -8.35
C ARG A 189 5.97 -11.15 -7.16
N LEU A 190 5.24 -12.18 -6.74
CA LEU A 190 4.36 -12.11 -5.56
C LEU A 190 5.17 -12.00 -4.26
N HIS A 191 6.27 -12.74 -4.14
CA HIS A 191 7.20 -12.63 -3.02
C HIS A 191 7.78 -11.22 -2.93
N ALA A 192 8.24 -10.66 -4.05
CA ALA A 192 8.76 -9.29 -4.10
C ALA A 192 7.71 -8.25 -3.67
N LEU A 193 6.45 -8.42 -4.05
CA LEU A 193 5.36 -7.54 -3.61
C LEU A 193 5.11 -7.64 -2.10
N LEU A 194 5.18 -8.84 -1.53
CA LEU A 194 5.03 -9.08 -0.10
C LEU A 194 6.22 -8.52 0.70
N ASP A 195 7.44 -8.66 0.18
CA ASP A 195 8.63 -8.05 0.77
C ASP A 195 8.53 -6.51 0.69
N ALA A 196 8.07 -5.97 -0.43
CA ALA A 196 7.84 -4.54 -0.60
C ALA A 196 6.79 -3.97 0.37
N LEU A 197 5.78 -4.76 0.76
CA LEU A 197 4.81 -4.39 1.80
C LEU A 197 5.50 -4.26 3.17
N GLY A 198 6.38 -5.20 3.52
CA GLY A 198 7.15 -5.17 4.78
C GLY A 198 8.16 -4.04 4.84
N LEU A 199 8.57 -3.47 3.69
CA LEU A 199 9.53 -2.38 3.59
C LEU A 199 8.88 -1.03 3.29
N LEU A 200 7.55 -0.93 3.27
CA LEU A 200 6.85 0.23 2.73
C LEU A 200 7.26 1.53 3.45
N TRP A 201 7.78 2.50 2.73
CA TRP A 201 8.07 3.84 3.24
C TRP A 201 8.11 4.84 2.08
N GLY A 202 8.02 6.13 2.38
CA GLY A 202 8.20 7.18 1.38
C GLY A 202 7.33 8.39 1.64
N GLY A 203 6.87 9.00 0.56
CA GLY A 203 6.07 10.22 0.61
C GLY A 203 6.90 11.47 0.38
N GLY A 204 6.20 12.60 0.31
CA GLY A 204 6.84 13.90 0.15
C GLY A 204 7.66 14.28 1.37
N ARG A 205 8.70 15.10 1.17
CA ARG A 205 9.50 15.69 2.27
C ARG A 205 10.17 14.65 3.18
N SER A 206 10.41 13.44 2.66
CA SER A 206 11.08 12.35 3.38
C SER A 206 12.44 12.73 3.97
N ALA A 207 13.15 13.68 3.36
CA ALA A 207 14.40 14.24 3.90
C ALA A 207 14.25 14.90 5.30
N ARG A 208 13.03 15.28 5.70
CA ARG A 208 12.74 15.90 7.01
C ARG A 208 11.67 15.18 7.83
N MET A 209 10.75 14.48 7.19
CA MET A 209 9.57 13.88 7.81
C MET A 209 9.51 12.36 7.60
N LEU A 210 10.67 11.70 7.50
CA LEU A 210 10.86 10.27 7.23
C LEU A 210 9.77 9.41 7.91
N ALA A 211 8.84 8.89 7.10
CA ALA A 211 7.71 8.11 7.57
C ALA A 211 7.85 6.64 7.17
N ASP A 212 7.98 5.78 8.18
CA ASP A 212 7.83 4.34 8.04
C ASP A 212 6.34 4.01 7.86
N LEU A 213 6.00 3.38 6.73
CA LEU A 213 4.65 2.96 6.39
C LEU A 213 4.50 1.45 6.39
N SER A 214 5.52 0.71 6.83
CA SER A 214 5.44 -0.73 7.00
C SER A 214 4.29 -1.05 7.97
N PRO A 215 3.53 -2.13 7.74
CA PRO A 215 2.46 -2.52 8.64
C PRO A 215 2.97 -2.70 10.08
N LYS A 216 2.25 -2.16 11.05
CA LYS A 216 2.37 -2.49 12.48
C LYS A 216 1.31 -3.51 12.92
N PHE A 217 0.25 -3.62 12.12
CA PHE A 217 -0.69 -4.73 12.15
C PHE A 217 -1.06 -5.10 10.71
N VAL A 218 -1.19 -6.40 10.41
CA VAL A 218 -1.57 -6.91 9.10
C VAL A 218 -2.53 -8.10 9.23
N ALA A 219 -3.54 -8.14 8.37
CA ALA A 219 -4.42 -9.29 8.16
C ALA A 219 -4.32 -9.71 6.70
N LEU A 220 -3.90 -10.95 6.43
CA LEU A 220 -3.77 -11.50 5.08
C LEU A 220 -4.71 -12.68 4.93
N THR A 221 -5.60 -12.66 3.93
CA THR A 221 -6.52 -13.76 3.66
C THR A 221 -6.48 -14.19 2.20
N PHE A 222 -6.25 -15.49 1.99
CA PHE A 222 -6.39 -16.14 0.70
C PHE A 222 -7.85 -16.52 0.47
N LEU A 223 -8.35 -16.25 -0.73
CA LEU A 223 -9.77 -16.31 -1.08
C LEU A 223 -9.99 -17.06 -2.39
N SER A 224 -11.11 -17.78 -2.47
CA SER A 224 -11.63 -18.35 -3.72
C SER A 224 -12.35 -17.32 -4.61
N VAL A 225 -12.54 -16.10 -4.12
CA VAL A 225 -13.15 -14.95 -4.82
C VAL A 225 -12.29 -13.71 -4.72
N LYS A 226 -12.45 -12.78 -5.65
CA LYS A 226 -11.66 -11.55 -5.75
C LYS A 226 -12.35 -10.40 -5.01
N HIS A 227 -12.21 -10.36 -3.69
CA HIS A 227 -12.88 -9.37 -2.85
C HIS A 227 -11.92 -8.70 -1.85
N PRO A 228 -11.92 -7.35 -1.73
CA PRO A 228 -11.10 -6.64 -0.73
C PRO A 228 -11.76 -6.69 0.65
N VAL A 229 -11.65 -7.83 1.34
CA VAL A 229 -12.36 -8.13 2.62
C VAL A 229 -12.18 -7.05 3.69
N PHE A 230 -11.00 -6.45 3.79
CA PHE A 230 -10.59 -5.62 4.92
C PHE A 230 -10.78 -4.12 4.74
N LEU A 231 -11.28 -3.66 3.59
CA LEU A 231 -11.30 -2.24 3.22
C LEU A 231 -11.93 -1.33 4.30
N GLU A 232 -13.03 -1.81 4.91
CA GLU A 232 -13.77 -1.10 5.96
C GLU A 232 -13.70 -1.80 7.33
N ALA A 233 -12.87 -2.84 7.46
CA ALA A 233 -12.92 -3.75 8.61
C ALA A 233 -11.84 -3.46 9.67
N LEU A 234 -10.83 -2.64 9.35
CA LEU A 234 -9.76 -2.29 10.27
C LEU A 234 -10.01 -0.91 10.88
N MET A 235 -10.37 -0.91 12.16
CA MET A 235 -10.62 0.28 12.97
C MET A 235 -9.83 0.16 14.26
N ALA A 236 -9.32 1.28 14.76
CA ALA A 236 -8.63 1.35 16.03
C ALA A 236 -8.92 2.67 16.72
N ARG A 237 -9.08 2.62 18.04
CA ARG A 237 -9.31 3.80 18.88
C ARG A 237 -8.03 4.22 19.59
N TYR A 238 -7.87 5.51 19.83
CA TYR A 238 -6.81 6.04 20.65
C TYR A 238 -7.40 6.52 21.97
N GLU A 239 -7.13 5.78 23.05
CA GLU A 239 -7.69 6.01 24.38
C GLU A 239 -6.58 5.84 25.42
N ASN A 240 -6.55 6.71 26.44
CA ASN A 240 -5.57 6.65 27.53
C ASN A 240 -4.10 6.58 27.07
N GLY A 241 -3.77 7.24 25.95
CA GLY A 241 -2.42 7.28 25.41
C GLY A 241 -2.00 6.03 24.62
N ALA A 242 -2.94 5.12 24.34
CA ALA A 242 -2.65 3.86 23.66
C ALA A 242 -3.65 3.56 22.53
N ILE A 243 -3.21 2.76 21.55
CA ILE A 243 -4.01 2.36 20.39
C ILE A 243 -4.66 1.01 20.71
N THR A 244 -5.98 0.90 20.59
CA THR A 244 -6.74 -0.34 20.78
C THR A 244 -7.42 -0.73 19.48
N LEU A 245 -7.18 -1.94 18.97
CA LEU A 245 -7.86 -2.43 17.76
C LEU A 245 -9.31 -2.79 18.08
N ASP A 246 -10.24 -2.28 17.26
CA ASP A 246 -11.64 -2.68 17.30
C ASP A 246 -11.84 -4.00 16.56
N LEU A 247 -12.12 -5.06 17.34
CA LEU A 247 -12.21 -6.43 16.83
C LEU A 247 -13.53 -6.73 16.14
N ASP A 248 -14.62 -6.06 16.50
CA ASP A 248 -15.96 -6.42 16.01
C ASP A 248 -16.12 -6.23 14.49
N PRO A 249 -15.70 -5.09 13.88
CA PRO A 249 -15.77 -4.94 12.42
C PRO A 249 -14.91 -5.97 11.68
N LEU A 250 -13.73 -6.29 12.23
CA LEU A 250 -12.81 -7.27 11.66
C LEU A 250 -13.41 -8.68 11.72
N LYS A 251 -13.93 -9.10 12.87
CA LYS A 251 -14.59 -10.40 13.05
C LYS A 251 -15.81 -10.53 12.15
N ALA A 252 -16.66 -9.50 12.08
CA ALA A 252 -17.83 -9.50 11.21
C ALA A 252 -17.44 -9.66 9.72
N ALA A 253 -16.36 -9.02 9.28
CA ALA A 253 -15.83 -9.20 7.94
C ALA A 253 -15.31 -10.64 7.71
N LEU A 254 -14.55 -11.18 8.65
CA LEU A 254 -14.04 -12.55 8.57
C LEU A 254 -15.17 -13.59 8.53
N ASP A 255 -16.16 -13.47 9.42
CA ASP A 255 -17.33 -14.35 9.47
C ASP A 255 -18.14 -14.29 8.17
N ARG A 256 -18.38 -13.09 7.64
CA ARG A 256 -19.09 -12.89 6.36
C ARG A 256 -18.38 -13.57 5.19
N PHE A 257 -17.04 -13.57 5.18
CA PHE A 257 -16.24 -14.12 4.09
C PHE A 257 -15.74 -15.55 4.32
N LYS A 258 -16.07 -16.16 5.47
CA LYS A 258 -15.71 -17.55 5.82
C LYS A 258 -16.00 -18.59 4.71
N PRO A 259 -17.13 -18.53 3.97
CA PRO A 259 -17.37 -19.49 2.88
C PRO A 259 -16.37 -19.42 1.72
N TYR A 260 -15.68 -18.30 1.57
CA TYR A 260 -14.72 -18.06 0.49
C TYR A 260 -13.26 -18.09 0.96
N GLN A 261 -13.04 -18.06 2.27
CA GLN A 261 -11.74 -18.08 2.93
C GLN A 261 -11.06 -19.43 2.73
N VAL A 262 -9.79 -19.39 2.33
CA VAL A 262 -8.96 -20.59 2.22
C VAL A 262 -7.98 -20.65 3.38
N LYS A 263 -7.26 -19.56 3.64
CA LYS A 263 -6.29 -19.46 4.73
C LYS A 263 -6.08 -18.01 5.14
N THR A 264 -5.80 -17.78 6.42
CA THR A 264 -5.61 -16.44 6.96
C THR A 264 -4.46 -16.40 7.95
N PHE A 265 -3.73 -15.29 7.90
CA PHE A 265 -2.64 -14.97 8.79
C PHE A 265 -2.81 -13.56 9.33
N PHE A 266 -2.43 -13.36 10.58
CA PHE A 266 -2.40 -12.07 11.23
C PHE A 266 -0.99 -11.80 11.77
N GLY A 267 -0.56 -10.56 11.63
CA GLY A 267 0.73 -10.09 12.14
C GLY A 267 0.54 -8.82 12.94
N MET A 268 1.24 -8.68 14.05
CA MET A 268 1.21 -7.50 14.91
C MET A 268 2.58 -7.28 15.52
N ASP A 269 3.12 -6.08 15.39
CA ASP A 269 4.37 -5.71 16.05
C ASP A 269 4.13 -5.49 17.55
N ALA A 270 5.00 -6.05 18.38
CA ALA A 270 4.95 -5.85 19.83
C ALA A 270 4.96 -4.36 20.23
N GLY A 271 4.07 -3.98 21.15
CA GLY A 271 3.90 -2.63 21.66
C GLY A 271 3.07 -1.70 20.77
N PHE A 272 2.56 -2.17 19.63
CA PHE A 272 1.72 -1.34 18.76
C PHE A 272 0.29 -1.18 19.30
N LEU A 273 -0.33 -2.27 19.76
CA LEU A 273 -1.70 -2.29 20.28
C LEU A 273 -1.70 -2.49 21.80
N ALA A 274 -2.60 -1.84 22.52
CA ALA A 274 -2.76 -2.03 23.96
C ALA A 274 -3.44 -3.36 24.31
N ASN A 275 -4.30 -3.86 23.41
CA ASN A 275 -5.13 -5.04 23.62
C ASN A 275 -4.56 -6.29 22.91
N GLU A 276 -3.23 -6.47 22.89
CA GLU A 276 -2.56 -7.55 22.15
C GLU A 276 -3.09 -8.95 22.48
N GLU A 277 -3.27 -9.24 23.77
CA GLU A 277 -3.74 -10.56 24.22
C GLU A 277 -5.19 -10.82 23.82
N ASP A 278 -6.02 -9.77 23.74
CA ASP A 278 -7.38 -9.87 23.21
C ASP A 278 -7.37 -10.09 21.70
N VAL A 279 -6.48 -9.42 20.97
CA VAL A 279 -6.27 -9.61 19.53
C VAL A 279 -5.83 -11.05 19.25
N LYS A 280 -4.80 -11.55 19.94
CA LYS A 280 -4.30 -12.94 19.80
C LYS A 280 -5.41 -13.95 20.07
N ARG A 281 -6.14 -13.78 21.18
CA ARG A 281 -7.23 -14.69 21.57
C ARG A 281 -8.39 -14.66 20.58
N ALA A 282 -8.83 -13.49 20.14
CA ALA A 282 -9.97 -13.35 19.25
C ALA A 282 -9.67 -13.78 17.82
N LEU A 283 -8.50 -13.39 17.28
CA LEU A 283 -8.12 -13.68 15.89
C LEU A 283 -7.53 -15.09 15.72
N GLY A 284 -7.04 -15.72 16.79
CA GLY A 284 -6.59 -17.11 16.78
C GLY A 284 -7.65 -18.12 16.34
N ALA A 285 -8.95 -17.78 16.48
CA ALA A 285 -10.05 -18.59 15.94
C ALA A 285 -10.18 -18.54 14.41
N TYR A 286 -9.53 -17.57 13.75
CA TYR A 286 -9.61 -17.31 12.31
C TYR A 286 -8.31 -17.62 11.56
N GLY A 287 -7.16 -17.61 12.23
CA GLY A 287 -5.85 -17.81 11.62
C GLY A 287 -4.69 -17.71 12.61
N GLU A 288 -3.48 -18.04 12.14
CA GLU A 288 -2.24 -17.88 12.92
C GLU A 288 -2.00 -16.39 13.21
N VAL A 289 -1.70 -16.05 14.46
CA VAL A 289 -1.38 -14.69 14.90
C VAL A 289 0.07 -14.70 15.38
N GLY A 290 0.92 -13.90 14.74
CA GLY A 290 2.33 -13.75 15.08
C GLY A 290 2.82 -12.32 14.90
N GLU A 291 4.13 -12.15 14.73
CA GLU A 291 4.71 -10.85 14.35
C GLU A 291 4.44 -10.54 12.87
N VAL A 292 4.48 -9.26 12.48
CA VAL A 292 4.20 -8.84 11.10
C VAL A 292 5.09 -9.55 10.09
N HIS A 293 6.39 -9.64 10.37
CA HIS A 293 7.35 -10.31 9.48
C HIS A 293 7.06 -11.81 9.32
N GLU A 294 6.57 -12.47 10.36
CA GLU A 294 6.19 -13.88 10.31
C GLU A 294 4.93 -14.09 9.47
N ALA A 295 3.92 -13.22 9.62
CA ALA A 295 2.70 -13.27 8.81
C ALA A 295 3.00 -13.08 7.31
N ILE A 296 3.91 -12.15 6.97
CA ILE A 296 4.37 -11.95 5.58
C ILE A 296 5.10 -13.21 5.08
N ARG A 297 6.00 -13.79 5.89
CA ARG A 297 6.71 -15.03 5.54
C ARG A 297 5.74 -16.19 5.30
N ARG A 298 4.74 -16.38 6.17
CA ARG A 298 3.69 -17.40 6.01
C ARG A 298 2.87 -17.19 4.74
N ALA A 299 2.57 -15.95 4.37
CA ALA A 299 1.90 -15.65 3.11
C ALA A 299 2.77 -16.00 1.89
N LYS A 300 4.10 -15.79 1.97
CA LYS A 300 5.04 -16.24 0.92
C LYS A 300 5.07 -17.76 0.80
N ASP A 301 5.13 -18.48 1.93
CA ASP A 301 5.06 -19.95 1.96
C ASP A 301 3.76 -20.46 1.27
N GLU A 302 2.63 -19.81 1.54
CA GLU A 302 1.35 -20.14 0.90
C GLU A 302 1.33 -19.83 -0.61
N VAL A 303 1.98 -18.73 -1.04
CA VAL A 303 2.15 -18.41 -2.46
C VAL A 303 2.95 -19.50 -3.18
N THR A 304 4.05 -19.97 -2.60
CA THR A 304 4.86 -21.06 -3.16
C THR A 304 4.02 -22.33 -3.34
N ALA A 305 3.16 -22.64 -2.35
CA ALA A 305 2.27 -23.80 -2.41
C ALA A 305 1.15 -23.71 -3.48
N LEU A 306 0.89 -22.54 -4.09
CA LEU A 306 -0.17 -22.39 -5.10
C LEU A 306 0.09 -23.19 -6.39
N TRP A 307 1.36 -23.37 -6.74
CA TRP A 307 1.77 -23.99 -8.01
C TRP A 307 2.56 -25.29 -7.82
N CYS A 308 2.99 -25.59 -6.61
CA CYS A 308 3.35 -26.94 -6.21
C CYS A 308 2.05 -27.74 -6.05
N GLY A 309 1.55 -28.36 -7.12
CA GLY A 309 0.56 -29.43 -6.97
C GLY A 309 1.07 -30.53 -6.03
N PRO A 310 0.22 -31.42 -5.51
CA PRO A 310 0.70 -32.56 -4.73
C PRO A 310 1.76 -33.27 -5.57
N SER A 311 2.98 -33.39 -5.03
CA SER A 311 4.05 -34.16 -5.64
C SER A 311 3.48 -35.51 -6.07
N ALA A 312 3.59 -35.81 -7.36
CA ALA A 312 3.11 -37.05 -7.96
C ALA A 312 3.68 -38.30 -7.26
#